data_AF-A0A9R0Q6T1-F1
#
_entry.id   AF-A0A9R0Q6T1-F1
#
_cell.length_a   1.000
_cell.length_b   1.000
_cell.length_c   1.000
_cell.angle_alpha   90.00
_cell.angle_beta   90.00
_cell.angle_gamma   90.00
#
_symmetry.space_group_name_H-M   'P 1'
#
loop_
_entity.id
_entity.type
_entity.pdbx_description
1 polymer ?
#
loop_
_entity_poly.entity_id
_entity_poly.type
_entity_poly.pdbx_seq_one_letter_code
_entity_poly.pdbx_strand_id
1 'polypeptide(L)'
;MAVGPKCLLPWHGSDGGSACAQRATTASDLALVVVSLHGLARRLARRRAAPQPAAPAAALLAAAVDAVHSDSESTLFDVTASAPKGPRHGKMRGFSSNARQFACANLLDCLWQCVGRVKIVLMGISWLGRQTSEFADLDWENLGFGLVQTDYMYTTKCGPDGNFDKGGMVPFGPIEMNPASGVLNYGQGLFEGLKAYRKTDGSILLFRPMENAMRMQTGAERMCMPAPPVEQFVDAVKQTVLANKRWVPPTGKGSLYIRPLLVGSGAVLGLAPAPEYTFLIFASPVGNYFKEGLAPINLIVEDKFHRATPGGTGGVKTIGNYASVLMAQKIAKEKGYSDVLYLDAVEKKYLEEVSSCNIFVVKGNVISTPAIKGTILPGITRKSIIDVALSKGFQLTIALCDEYAFLLKIHKSTVEERLVSVDELLDADEVFCTGTAVVVSPVGSITYQGKRIEYAGKQGVGAVSRQLYTSLTSLQMGQVEDPMGWTVQLN
;
A
#
# COMPACT_ATOMS: atom_id res chain seq x y z
N MET A 1 47.81 -32.80 33.06
CA MET A 1 47.64 -33.29 31.67
C MET A 1 47.28 -32.08 30.82
N ALA A 2 48.31 -31.37 30.34
CA ALA A 2 48.69 -31.27 28.92
C ALA A 2 47.88 -30.15 28.22
N VAL A 3 48.35 -28.89 28.20
CA VAL A 3 49.44 -28.30 27.38
C VAL A 3 49.17 -28.49 25.87
N GLY A 4 48.95 -27.38 25.14
CA GLY A 4 48.85 -27.32 23.66
C GLY A 4 50.20 -27.52 22.99
N PRO A 5 50.60 -26.73 21.98
CA PRO A 5 49.97 -26.30 20.72
C PRO A 5 50.75 -26.92 19.52
N LYS A 6 50.49 -26.53 18.26
CA LYS A 6 51.54 -26.35 17.21
C LYS A 6 50.98 -25.91 15.85
N CYS A 7 51.36 -24.70 15.46
CA CYS A 7 51.72 -24.38 14.08
C CYS A 7 52.99 -25.15 13.68
N LEU A 8 53.12 -25.51 12.40
CA LEU A 8 54.39 -25.57 11.66
C LEU A 8 54.13 -25.55 10.13
N LEU A 9 54.89 -24.67 9.49
CA LEU A 9 55.15 -24.30 8.09
C LEU A 9 55.59 -25.49 7.17
N PRO A 10 55.68 -25.39 5.81
CA PRO A 10 56.51 -24.38 5.14
C PRO A 10 56.11 -23.80 3.77
N TRP A 11 56.86 -22.74 3.51
CA TRP A 11 56.99 -21.86 2.35
C TRP A 11 58.00 -22.44 1.35
N HIS A 12 57.72 -22.35 0.05
CA HIS A 12 58.67 -22.25 -1.09
C HIS A 12 57.87 -21.52 -2.20
N GLY A 13 58.17 -20.25 -2.55
CA GLY A 13 58.96 -19.80 -3.72
C GLY A 13 58.36 -20.27 -5.06
N SER A 14 58.05 -19.49 -6.10
CA SER A 14 58.33 -18.13 -6.63
C SER A 14 57.27 -17.88 -7.75
N ASP A 15 56.62 -16.73 -7.94
CA ASP A 15 56.95 -15.58 -8.82
C ASP A 15 55.58 -14.87 -9.01
N GLY A 16 55.37 -13.58 -8.70
CA GLY A 16 55.76 -12.43 -9.51
C GLY A 16 54.49 -11.66 -9.96
N GLY A 17 54.24 -10.45 -9.42
CA GLY A 17 53.31 -9.48 -10.04
C GLY A 17 52.35 -8.69 -9.14
N SER A 18 52.68 -7.42 -8.89
CA SER A 18 51.81 -6.30 -8.47
C SER A 18 51.28 -6.25 -7.02
N ALA A 19 51.96 -5.47 -6.18
CA ALA A 19 51.42 -4.94 -4.93
C ALA A 19 51.68 -3.43 -4.86
N CYS A 20 50.65 -2.61 -5.06
CA CYS A 20 50.55 -1.28 -4.43
C CYS A 20 49.14 -0.70 -4.60
N ALA A 21 48.20 -1.08 -3.74
CA ALA A 21 47.00 -0.30 -3.48
C ALA A 21 46.41 -0.73 -2.13
N GLN A 22 46.68 0.05 -1.08
CA GLN A 22 45.85 0.31 0.12
C GLN A 22 46.73 0.58 1.35
N ARG A 23 46.81 1.85 1.78
CA ARG A 23 46.26 2.32 3.08
C ARG A 23 46.64 3.79 3.38
N ALA A 24 45.72 4.40 4.14
CA ALA A 24 45.78 5.64 4.92
C ALA A 24 45.49 6.96 4.19
N THR A 25 44.28 7.51 4.39
CA THR A 25 44.07 8.95 4.53
C THR A 25 43.29 9.17 5.83
N THR A 26 43.89 9.93 6.75
CA THR A 26 43.37 10.20 8.09
C THR A 26 42.70 11.57 8.12
N ALA A 27 41.86 11.85 9.14
CA ALA A 27 41.15 13.13 9.30
C ALA A 27 42.05 14.38 9.28
N SER A 28 43.35 14.21 9.54
CA SER A 28 44.41 15.20 9.41
C SER A 28 44.61 15.71 7.97
N ASP A 29 44.35 14.89 6.95
CA ASP A 29 44.56 15.27 5.54
C ASP A 29 43.44 16.19 5.01
N LEU A 30 42.22 16.05 5.56
CA LEU A 30 41.07 16.92 5.25
C LEU A 30 41.20 18.32 5.85
N ALA A 31 41.86 18.46 7.01
CA ALA A 31 42.11 19.76 7.63
C ALA A 31 43.11 20.61 6.80
N LEU A 32 44.08 19.99 6.13
CA LEU A 32 45.07 20.69 5.30
C LEU A 32 44.45 21.29 4.02
N VAL A 33 43.43 20.65 3.46
CA VAL A 33 42.69 21.13 2.27
C VAL A 33 41.84 22.36 2.61
N VAL A 34 41.20 22.38 3.78
CA VAL A 34 40.37 23.51 4.23
C VAL A 34 41.22 24.75 4.54
N VAL A 35 42.40 24.57 5.14
CA VAL A 35 43.34 25.68 5.42
C VAL A 35 43.91 26.27 4.11
N SER A 36 44.16 25.44 3.10
CA SER A 36 44.67 25.89 1.79
C SER A 36 43.63 26.69 0.99
N LEU A 37 42.35 26.32 1.06
CA LEU A 37 41.25 27.05 0.40
C LEU A 37 40.96 28.40 1.07
N HIS A 38 41.07 28.49 2.40
CA HIS A 38 40.99 29.76 3.12
C HIS A 38 42.16 30.71 2.79
N GLY A 39 43.36 30.16 2.58
CA GLY A 39 44.53 30.92 2.14
C GLY A 39 44.40 31.47 0.71
N LEU A 40 43.74 30.75 -0.19
CA LEU A 40 43.49 31.17 -1.57
C LEU A 40 42.40 32.26 -1.65
N ALA A 41 41.32 32.10 -0.88
CA ALA A 41 40.25 33.10 -0.79
C ALA A 41 40.74 34.46 -0.25
N ARG A 42 41.64 34.45 0.76
CA ARG A 42 42.26 35.69 1.28
C ARG A 42 43.21 36.37 0.30
N ARG A 43 43.86 35.62 -0.60
CA ARG A 43 44.72 36.19 -1.67
C ARG A 43 43.89 36.78 -2.82
N LEU A 44 42.77 36.16 -3.16
CA LEU A 44 41.83 36.65 -4.18
C LEU A 44 41.07 37.90 -3.70
N ALA A 45 40.73 37.99 -2.41
CA ALA A 45 40.07 39.16 -1.84
C ALA A 45 40.96 40.43 -1.76
N ARG A 46 42.30 40.29 -1.79
CA ARG A 46 43.25 41.42 -1.73
C ARG A 46 43.58 42.05 -3.10
N ARG A 47 43.03 41.53 -4.20
CA ARG A 47 43.22 42.10 -5.54
C ARG A 47 41.88 42.53 -6.13
N ARG A 48 41.40 43.72 -5.73
CA ARG A 48 40.45 44.51 -6.52
C ARG A 48 40.91 45.96 -6.56
N ALA A 49 41.35 46.42 -7.73
CA ALA A 49 41.44 47.83 -8.07
C ALA A 49 41.19 48.01 -9.59
N ALA A 50 39.94 48.38 -9.92
CA ALA A 50 39.45 49.05 -11.15
C ALA A 50 39.54 48.31 -12.53
N PRO A 51 38.81 48.76 -13.60
CA PRO A 51 37.40 48.38 -13.83
C PRO A 51 37.05 47.82 -15.26
N GLN A 52 36.03 46.93 -15.29
CA GLN A 52 35.17 46.44 -16.40
C GLN A 52 35.73 45.56 -17.56
N PRO A 53 34.89 44.70 -18.21
CA PRO A 53 33.74 43.94 -17.72
C PRO A 53 33.97 42.42 -17.92
N ALA A 54 33.91 41.62 -16.85
CA ALA A 54 34.03 40.16 -16.95
C ALA A 54 32.75 39.48 -16.45
N ALA A 55 31.74 39.46 -17.31
CA ALA A 55 30.64 38.51 -17.21
C ALA A 55 31.00 37.29 -18.08
N PRO A 56 31.58 36.23 -17.47
CA PRO A 56 30.99 34.91 -17.69
C PRO A 56 30.93 34.01 -16.43
N ALA A 57 31.59 34.36 -15.33
CA ALA A 57 31.73 33.46 -14.17
C ALA A 57 30.48 33.40 -13.26
N ALA A 58 29.74 34.50 -13.14
CA ALA A 58 28.49 34.54 -12.37
C ALA A 58 27.32 33.89 -13.14
N ALA A 59 27.33 33.98 -14.49
CA ALA A 59 26.35 33.33 -15.34
C ALA A 59 26.51 31.80 -15.36
N LEU A 60 27.74 31.29 -15.28
CA LEU A 60 28.04 29.86 -15.13
C LEU A 60 27.58 29.31 -13.76
N LEU A 61 27.64 30.12 -12.70
CA LEU A 61 27.16 29.73 -11.38
C LEU A 61 25.63 29.77 -11.28
N ALA A 62 24.98 30.73 -11.91
CA ALA A 62 23.52 30.79 -12.02
C ALA A 62 22.97 29.64 -12.87
N ALA A 63 23.60 29.34 -14.02
CA ALA A 63 23.21 28.21 -14.87
C ALA A 63 23.40 26.85 -14.18
N ALA A 64 24.41 26.71 -13.31
CA ALA A 64 24.61 25.50 -12.51
C ALA A 64 23.59 25.34 -11.37
N VAL A 65 23.00 26.43 -10.89
CA VAL A 65 21.90 26.42 -9.90
C VAL A 65 20.56 26.15 -10.58
N ASP A 66 20.32 26.73 -11.77
CA ASP A 66 19.09 26.49 -12.54
C ASP A 66 19.01 25.05 -13.08
N ALA A 67 20.14 24.47 -13.52
CA ALA A 67 20.22 23.06 -13.94
C ALA A 67 20.01 22.05 -12.79
N VAL A 68 20.09 22.49 -11.53
CA VAL A 68 19.76 21.68 -10.33
C VAL A 68 18.27 21.80 -9.97
N HIS A 69 17.54 22.76 -10.54
CA HIS A 69 16.12 22.97 -10.30
C HIS A 69 15.19 22.57 -11.45
N SER A 70 15.69 22.43 -12.69
CA SER A 70 14.90 21.96 -13.83
C SER A 70 15.22 20.50 -14.19
N ASP A 71 14.43 19.57 -13.67
CA ASP A 71 14.38 18.19 -14.18
C ASP A 71 13.77 18.18 -15.59
N SER A 72 14.60 18.01 -16.62
CA SER A 72 14.15 17.50 -17.92
C SER A 72 15.29 16.83 -18.68
N GLU A 73 15.41 15.51 -18.53
CA GLU A 73 16.15 14.68 -19.48
C GLU A 73 15.30 14.48 -20.75
N SER A 74 15.53 15.29 -21.78
CA SER A 74 15.34 14.87 -23.18
C SER A 74 15.93 15.91 -24.14
N THR A 75 17.10 15.62 -24.71
CA THR A 75 17.45 15.79 -26.14
C THR A 75 18.98 15.72 -26.31
N LEU A 76 19.47 14.56 -26.77
CA LEU A 76 20.74 14.49 -27.49
C LEU A 76 20.52 15.15 -28.86
N PHE A 77 21.09 16.34 -29.08
CA PHE A 77 21.24 16.88 -30.42
C PHE A 77 22.68 16.67 -30.91
N ASP A 78 22.72 15.91 -31.99
CA ASP A 78 23.81 15.65 -32.92
C ASP A 78 24.44 16.97 -33.42
N VAL A 79 25.75 17.11 -33.28
CA VAL A 79 26.53 18.18 -33.95
C VAL A 79 27.61 17.52 -34.78
N THR A 80 27.19 17.02 -35.94
CA THR A 80 28.06 16.87 -37.10
C THR A 80 27.88 18.09 -38.03
N ALA A 81 29.01 18.53 -38.59
CA ALA A 81 29.18 19.43 -39.74
C ALA A 81 29.02 20.97 -39.55
N SER A 82 30.15 21.68 -39.65
CA SER A 82 30.41 22.55 -40.82
C SER A 82 31.80 23.23 -40.72
N ALA A 83 32.68 22.91 -41.66
CA ALA A 83 33.89 23.69 -41.94
C ALA A 83 33.97 23.92 -43.47
N PRO A 84 34.23 25.15 -43.97
CA PRO A 84 34.24 25.44 -45.40
C PRO A 84 35.59 25.09 -46.06
N LYS A 85 35.51 24.67 -47.33
CA LYS A 85 36.64 24.29 -48.19
C LYS A 85 37.30 25.52 -48.86
N GLY A 86 38.63 25.52 -48.93
CA GLY A 86 39.47 26.36 -49.81
C GLY A 86 40.93 25.83 -49.87
N PRO A 87 41.72 26.04 -50.96
CA PRO A 87 42.46 24.94 -51.59
C PRO A 87 44.00 24.93 -51.51
N ARG A 88 44.54 23.70 -51.58
CA ARG A 88 45.78 23.13 -52.18
C ARG A 88 47.22 23.56 -51.76
N HIS A 89 47.98 22.49 -51.50
CA HIS A 89 49.43 22.21 -51.67
C HIS A 89 50.46 22.57 -50.58
N GLY A 90 51.26 21.55 -50.20
CA GLY A 90 52.57 21.68 -49.54
C GLY A 90 52.90 20.58 -48.52
N LYS A 91 53.89 19.72 -48.81
CA LYS A 91 54.50 18.76 -47.88
C LYS A 91 55.40 19.48 -46.85
N MET A 92 55.34 19.12 -45.56
CA MET A 92 56.47 18.67 -44.69
C MET A 92 56.25 18.89 -43.17
N ARG A 93 56.53 17.80 -42.40
CA ARG A 93 57.17 17.68 -41.06
C ARG A 93 56.63 18.45 -39.82
N GLY A 94 56.18 17.66 -38.83
CA GLY A 94 56.83 17.58 -37.50
C GLY A 94 56.32 18.45 -36.32
N PHE A 95 56.02 17.75 -35.20
CA PHE A 95 56.05 18.11 -33.77
C PHE A 95 54.74 18.18 -32.94
N SER A 96 54.61 17.17 -32.08
CA SER A 96 54.02 17.01 -30.73
C SER A 96 52.79 17.83 -30.25
N SER A 97 51.70 17.12 -29.93
CA SER A 97 50.63 17.62 -29.03
C SER A 97 49.96 16.52 -28.17
N ASN A 98 50.72 15.76 -27.38
CA ASN A 98 50.15 14.73 -26.47
C ASN A 98 50.13 15.11 -24.98
N ALA A 99 50.47 16.34 -24.60
CA ALA A 99 50.51 16.75 -23.18
C ALA A 99 49.32 17.61 -22.71
N ARG A 100 48.43 18.07 -23.60
CA ARG A 100 47.30 18.95 -23.23
C ARG A 100 45.94 18.25 -23.12
N GLN A 101 45.78 17.05 -23.68
CA GLN A 101 44.52 16.29 -23.57
C GLN A 101 44.41 15.45 -22.30
N PHE A 102 45.53 14.99 -21.72
CA PHE A 102 45.52 14.22 -20.47
C PHE A 102 45.27 15.06 -19.20
N ALA A 103 45.55 16.36 -19.24
CA ALA A 103 45.37 17.24 -18.08
C ALA A 103 43.90 17.69 -17.87
N CYS A 104 43.09 17.78 -18.94
CA CYS A 104 41.69 18.19 -18.83
C CYS A 104 40.76 17.07 -18.34
N ALA A 105 41.02 15.81 -18.69
CA ALA A 105 40.19 14.69 -18.25
C ALA A 105 40.25 14.46 -16.73
N ASN A 106 41.44 14.56 -16.14
CA ASN A 106 41.63 14.37 -14.70
C ASN A 106 41.01 15.49 -13.83
N LEU A 107 40.87 16.70 -14.36
CA LEU A 107 40.27 17.83 -13.65
C LEU A 107 38.74 17.74 -13.61
N LEU A 108 38.11 17.24 -14.68
CA LEU A 108 36.67 16.98 -14.74
C LEU A 108 36.25 15.82 -13.82
N ASP A 109 37.02 14.73 -13.76
CA ASP A 109 36.74 13.61 -12.86
C ASP A 109 36.90 14.00 -11.38
N CYS A 110 37.88 14.86 -11.06
CA CYS A 110 38.09 15.35 -9.71
C CYS A 110 36.98 16.33 -9.27
N LEU A 111 36.50 17.17 -10.20
CA LEU A 111 35.33 18.05 -9.99
C LEU A 111 34.05 17.22 -9.79
N TRP A 112 33.85 16.15 -10.55
CA TRP A 112 32.67 15.29 -10.43
C TRP A 112 32.65 14.53 -9.09
N GLN A 113 33.80 14.02 -8.65
CA GLN A 113 33.92 13.38 -7.32
C GLN A 113 33.77 14.38 -6.16
N CYS A 114 34.23 15.63 -6.32
CA CYS A 114 34.04 16.67 -5.30
C CYS A 114 32.59 17.13 -5.21
N VAL A 115 31.91 17.36 -6.35
CA VAL A 115 30.49 17.73 -6.39
C VAL A 115 29.62 16.60 -5.84
N GLY A 116 29.92 15.34 -6.17
CA GLY A 116 29.24 14.17 -5.60
C GLY A 116 29.40 14.07 -4.07
N ARG A 117 30.61 14.29 -3.54
CA ARG A 117 30.86 14.27 -2.09
C ARG A 117 30.22 15.44 -1.34
N VAL A 118 30.19 16.63 -1.94
CA VAL A 118 29.52 17.80 -1.36
C VAL A 118 28.00 17.61 -1.36
N LYS A 119 27.41 16.98 -2.40
CA LYS A 119 26.00 16.61 -2.44
C LYS A 119 25.64 15.59 -1.35
N ILE A 120 26.50 14.60 -1.10
CA ILE A 120 26.34 13.62 -0.01
C ILE A 120 26.44 14.27 1.38
N VAL A 121 27.37 15.21 1.58
CA VAL A 121 27.54 15.90 2.86
C VAL A 121 26.39 16.88 3.12
N LEU A 122 25.92 17.62 2.11
CA LEU A 122 24.75 18.50 2.22
C LEU A 122 23.44 17.72 2.41
N MET A 123 23.27 16.59 1.73
CA MET A 123 22.15 15.67 1.98
C MET A 123 22.21 15.09 3.41
N GLY A 124 23.40 14.70 3.88
CA GLY A 124 23.61 14.19 5.24
C GLY A 124 23.34 15.23 6.33
N ILE A 125 23.70 16.50 6.10
CA ILE A 125 23.42 17.61 7.03
C ILE A 125 21.94 18.00 7.01
N SER A 126 21.24 17.89 5.87
CA SER A 126 19.79 18.11 5.81
C SER A 126 18.98 17.02 6.53
N TRP A 127 19.54 15.80 6.64
CA TRP A 127 18.90 14.66 7.28
C TRP A 127 19.04 14.68 8.81
N LEU A 128 20.13 15.26 9.33
CA LEU A 128 20.41 15.33 10.77
C LEU A 128 19.57 16.37 11.54
N GLY A 129 18.77 17.20 10.86
CA GLY A 129 18.07 18.35 11.45
C GLY A 129 16.55 18.36 11.34
N ARG A 130 15.91 17.41 10.64
CA ARG A 130 14.44 17.33 10.62
C ARG A 130 13.98 16.68 11.92
N GLN A 131 13.55 17.50 12.89
CA GLN A 131 12.52 17.04 13.82
C GLN A 131 11.33 16.58 12.97
N THR A 132 11.16 15.28 12.80
CA THR A 132 9.95 14.74 12.18
C THR A 132 8.81 15.04 13.14
N SER A 133 7.91 15.93 12.73
CA SER A 133 6.70 16.25 13.48
C SER A 133 5.95 14.97 13.88
N GLU A 134 5.34 14.97 15.06
CA GLU A 134 4.57 13.84 15.59
C GLU A 134 3.49 13.35 14.60
N PHE A 135 2.93 14.29 13.84
CA PHE A 135 1.97 14.06 12.77
C PHE A 135 2.53 14.53 11.42
N ALA A 136 2.16 13.84 10.35
CA ALA A 136 2.39 14.34 8.99
C ALA A 136 1.63 15.67 8.76
N ASP A 137 2.19 16.52 7.90
CA ASP A 137 1.55 17.75 7.46
C ASP A 137 0.48 17.41 6.39
N LEU A 138 -0.76 17.24 6.83
CA LEU A 138 -1.90 16.82 6.01
C LEU A 138 -3.19 17.44 6.55
N ASP A 139 -4.13 17.76 5.65
CA ASP A 139 -5.48 18.16 6.04
C ASP A 139 -6.29 16.92 6.50
N TRP A 140 -6.27 16.70 7.81
CA TRP A 140 -6.97 15.59 8.45
C TRP A 140 -8.50 15.71 8.42
N GLU A 141 -9.06 16.90 8.20
CA GLU A 141 -10.52 17.10 8.17
C GLU A 141 -11.14 16.64 6.85
N ASN A 142 -10.40 16.80 5.75
CA ASN A 142 -10.86 16.51 4.39
C ASN A 142 -10.25 15.23 3.81
N LEU A 143 -9.87 14.28 4.68
CA LEU A 143 -9.37 12.98 4.27
C LEU A 143 -10.45 12.15 3.57
N GLY A 144 -10.21 11.81 2.31
CA GLY A 144 -10.98 10.81 1.58
C GLY A 144 -10.41 9.38 1.74
N PHE A 145 -10.86 8.48 0.87
CA PHE A 145 -10.28 7.15 0.72
C PHE A 145 -9.39 7.11 -0.54
N GLY A 146 -8.26 7.80 -0.47
CA GLY A 146 -7.28 7.91 -1.54
C GLY A 146 -5.90 7.41 -1.10
N LEU A 147 -5.02 7.17 -2.07
CA LEU A 147 -3.62 6.87 -1.77
C LEU A 147 -2.91 8.16 -1.38
N VAL A 148 -2.42 8.19 -0.14
CA VAL A 148 -1.42 9.14 0.34
C VAL A 148 -0.17 8.32 0.64
N GLN A 149 0.92 8.63 -0.06
CA GLN A 149 2.18 7.91 0.10
C GLN A 149 2.74 8.12 1.50
N THR A 150 2.91 7.04 2.25
CA THR A 150 3.58 7.03 3.55
C THR A 150 5.09 6.81 3.40
N ASP A 151 5.83 6.83 4.51
CA ASP A 151 7.31 6.81 4.46
C ASP A 151 7.85 5.40 4.12
N TYR A 152 7.23 4.35 4.66
CA TYR A 152 7.75 2.97 4.56
C TYR A 152 6.68 1.95 4.16
N MET A 153 7.13 0.84 3.58
CA MET A 153 6.37 -0.38 3.34
C MET A 153 7.17 -1.60 3.82
N TYR A 154 6.48 -2.68 4.21
CA TYR A 154 7.12 -3.96 4.54
C TYR A 154 7.19 -4.84 3.29
N THR A 155 8.28 -5.61 3.14
CA THR A 155 8.38 -6.63 2.09
C THR A 155 9.12 -7.87 2.58
N THR A 156 8.67 -9.03 2.11
CA THR A 156 9.37 -10.31 2.22
C THR A 156 9.11 -11.16 0.99
N LYS A 157 9.99 -12.12 0.73
CA LYS A 157 9.90 -13.06 -0.37
C LYS A 157 9.74 -14.48 0.16
N CYS A 158 9.14 -15.31 -0.67
CA CYS A 158 9.05 -16.74 -0.49
C CYS A 158 9.66 -17.41 -1.72
N GLY A 159 10.66 -18.27 -1.48
CA GLY A 159 11.28 -19.06 -2.52
C GLY A 159 10.49 -20.32 -2.86
N PRO A 160 11.05 -21.19 -3.72
CA PRO A 160 10.43 -22.46 -4.12
C PRO A 160 10.23 -23.47 -2.96
N ASP A 161 10.90 -23.25 -1.82
CA ASP A 161 10.75 -24.08 -0.62
C ASP A 161 9.45 -23.78 0.16
N GLY A 162 8.71 -22.73 -0.23
CA GLY A 162 7.44 -22.36 0.37
C GLY A 162 7.56 -21.58 1.68
N ASN A 163 8.79 -21.24 2.11
CA ASN A 163 9.03 -20.49 3.33
C ASN A 163 9.25 -19.01 3.04
N PHE A 164 8.64 -18.16 3.87
CA PHE A 164 8.87 -16.73 3.80
C PHE A 164 10.13 -16.35 4.57
N ASP A 165 10.96 -15.51 3.96
CA ASP A 165 12.07 -14.84 4.63
C ASP A 165 11.54 -13.96 5.77
N LYS A 166 12.42 -13.54 6.69
CA LYS A 166 12.05 -12.61 7.78
C LYS A 166 11.43 -11.30 7.27
N GLY A 167 11.84 -10.85 6.08
CA GLY A 167 11.43 -9.56 5.51
C GLY A 167 12.02 -8.35 6.23
N GLY A 168 11.58 -7.17 5.80
CA GLY A 168 11.97 -5.92 6.42
C GLY A 168 11.21 -4.70 5.89
N MET A 169 11.37 -3.59 6.61
CA MET A 169 10.88 -2.29 6.19
C MET A 169 11.79 -1.69 5.12
N VAL A 170 11.19 -1.20 4.05
CA VAL A 170 11.85 -0.46 2.96
C VAL A 170 11.11 0.86 2.75
N PRO A 171 11.76 1.90 2.19
CA PRO A 171 11.03 3.11 1.78
C PRO A 171 9.88 2.77 0.84
N PHE A 172 8.75 3.46 0.97
CA PHE A 172 7.63 3.29 0.04
C PHE A 172 8.10 3.61 -1.39
N GLY A 173 7.79 2.75 -2.35
CA GLY A 173 8.16 2.95 -3.74
C GLY A 173 7.60 1.90 -4.69
N PRO A 174 7.96 1.98 -5.98
CA PRO A 174 7.56 1.01 -6.99
C PRO A 174 7.99 -0.41 -6.64
N ILE A 175 7.24 -1.39 -7.14
CA ILE A 175 7.58 -2.82 -7.04
C ILE A 175 8.19 -3.26 -8.37
N GLU A 176 9.44 -3.66 -8.36
CA GLU A 176 10.09 -4.26 -9.54
C GLU A 176 9.56 -5.68 -9.77
N MET A 177 9.16 -5.98 -11.00
CA MET A 177 8.51 -7.24 -11.34
C MET A 177 8.89 -7.70 -12.74
N ASN A 178 9.05 -9.02 -12.91
CA ASN A 178 9.28 -9.60 -14.22
C ASN A 178 7.98 -9.52 -15.05
N PRO A 179 8.01 -9.15 -16.35
CA PRO A 179 6.81 -9.15 -17.18
C PRO A 179 6.09 -10.50 -17.25
N ALA A 180 6.81 -11.61 -17.07
CA ALA A 180 6.27 -12.97 -17.03
C ALA A 180 5.79 -13.39 -15.62
N SER A 181 5.67 -12.48 -14.65
CA SER A 181 5.17 -12.83 -13.31
C SER A 181 3.73 -13.32 -13.36
N GLY A 182 3.42 -14.36 -12.58
CA GLY A 182 2.09 -15.00 -12.57
C GLY A 182 0.95 -14.05 -12.22
N VAL A 183 1.19 -13.05 -11.35
CA VAL A 183 0.19 -12.02 -11.02
C VAL A 183 -0.21 -11.17 -12.24
N LEU A 184 0.74 -10.84 -13.12
CA LEU A 184 0.51 -9.93 -14.25
C LEU A 184 -0.26 -10.61 -15.39
N ASN A 185 -0.05 -11.91 -15.57
CA ASN A 185 -0.58 -12.65 -16.71
C ASN A 185 -1.79 -13.52 -16.35
N TYR A 186 -1.84 -14.06 -15.12
CA TYR A 186 -2.85 -15.04 -14.69
C TYR A 186 -3.60 -14.64 -13.42
N GLY A 187 -3.39 -13.41 -12.92
CA GLY A 187 -4.13 -12.89 -11.78
C GLY A 187 -3.86 -13.63 -10.45
N GLN A 188 -2.72 -14.32 -10.32
CA GLN A 188 -2.34 -15.05 -9.10
C GLN A 188 -1.90 -14.06 -7.99
N GLY A 189 -2.88 -13.36 -7.41
CA GLY A 189 -2.65 -12.37 -6.36
C GLY A 189 -3.82 -12.22 -5.40
N LEU A 190 -3.49 -12.00 -4.13
CA LEU A 190 -4.42 -11.76 -3.04
C LEU A 190 -4.11 -10.44 -2.35
N PHE A 191 -5.11 -9.88 -1.68
CA PHE A 191 -4.89 -8.73 -0.82
C PHE A 191 -5.78 -8.75 0.41
N GLU A 192 -5.37 -8.01 1.42
CA GLU A 192 -6.12 -7.80 2.64
C GLU A 192 -6.40 -6.32 2.90
N GLY A 193 -7.27 -6.08 3.89
CA GLY A 193 -7.67 -4.73 4.27
C GLY A 193 -8.05 -4.64 5.73
N LEU A 194 -7.25 -3.89 6.47
CA LEU A 194 -7.44 -3.62 7.90
C LEU A 194 -7.07 -2.17 8.21
N LYS A 195 -7.40 -1.73 9.43
CA LYS A 195 -7.21 -0.35 9.88
C LYS A 195 -6.50 -0.30 11.23
N ALA A 196 -5.69 0.73 11.41
CA ALA A 196 -5.18 1.15 12.70
C ALA A 196 -5.81 2.48 13.12
N TYR A 197 -6.17 2.59 14.41
CA TYR A 197 -6.86 3.74 15.00
C TYR A 197 -6.05 4.30 16.16
N ARG A 198 -5.99 5.63 16.26
CA ARG A 198 -5.33 6.31 17.38
C ARG A 198 -6.33 6.57 18.50
N LYS A 199 -6.01 6.10 19.71
CA LYS A 199 -6.75 6.41 20.94
C LYS A 199 -6.43 7.81 21.46
N THR A 200 -7.27 8.30 22.36
CA THR A 200 -7.09 9.59 23.04
C THR A 200 -5.81 9.66 23.88
N ASP A 201 -5.31 8.52 24.37
CA ASP A 201 -4.04 8.40 25.10
C ASP A 201 -2.80 8.34 24.17
N GLY A 202 -3.00 8.42 22.85
CA GLY A 202 -1.94 8.38 21.84
C GLY A 202 -1.50 6.98 21.40
N SER A 203 -1.92 5.92 22.09
CA SER A 203 -1.67 4.53 21.67
C SER A 203 -2.48 4.16 20.43
N ILE A 204 -2.04 3.12 19.72
CA ILE A 204 -2.65 2.71 18.44
C ILE A 204 -3.26 1.32 18.59
N LEU A 205 -4.49 1.15 18.09
CA LEU A 205 -5.18 -0.13 18.04
C LEU A 205 -5.26 -0.67 16.62
N LEU A 206 -4.95 -1.95 16.46
CA LEU A 206 -5.32 -2.75 15.29
C LEU A 206 -6.61 -3.51 15.57
N PHE A 207 -7.48 -3.62 14.57
CA PHE A 207 -8.72 -4.39 14.69
C PHE A 207 -8.62 -5.75 13.99
N ARG A 208 -8.71 -6.84 14.77
CA ARG A 208 -8.75 -8.26 14.34
C ARG A 208 -7.67 -8.65 13.29
N PRO A 209 -6.39 -8.26 13.41
CA PRO A 209 -5.40 -8.51 12.37
C PRO A 209 -5.16 -10.02 12.10
N MET A 210 -5.37 -10.88 13.11
CA MET A 210 -5.29 -12.34 12.95
C MET A 210 -6.34 -12.89 11.98
N GLU A 211 -7.56 -12.32 11.95
CA GLU A 211 -8.61 -12.78 11.03
C GLU A 211 -8.26 -12.44 9.58
N ASN A 212 -7.58 -11.30 9.35
CA ASN A 212 -7.05 -10.97 8.02
C ASN A 212 -5.97 -11.96 7.59
N ALA A 213 -5.06 -12.34 8.50
CA ALA A 213 -4.03 -13.33 8.22
C ALA A 213 -4.62 -14.69 7.85
N MET A 214 -5.57 -15.19 8.65
CA MET A 214 -6.27 -16.47 8.39
C MET A 214 -7.03 -16.43 7.06
N ARG A 215 -7.73 -15.33 6.74
CA ARG A 215 -8.43 -15.19 5.47
C ARG A 215 -7.48 -15.17 4.27
N MET A 216 -6.31 -14.53 4.41
CA MET A 216 -5.26 -14.59 3.38
C MET A 216 -4.75 -16.02 3.20
N GLN A 217 -4.54 -16.78 4.28
CA GLN A 217 -4.10 -18.19 4.19
C GLN A 217 -5.12 -19.06 3.46
N THR A 218 -6.41 -18.97 3.80
CA THR A 218 -7.48 -19.68 3.07
C THR A 218 -7.52 -19.29 1.59
N GLY A 219 -7.32 -18.00 1.29
CA GLY A 219 -7.23 -17.54 -0.08
C GLY A 219 -6.00 -18.07 -0.82
N ALA A 220 -4.86 -18.15 -0.14
CA ALA A 220 -3.60 -18.61 -0.70
C ALA A 220 -3.69 -20.09 -1.08
N GLU A 221 -4.29 -20.91 -0.23
CA GLU A 221 -4.60 -22.31 -0.52
C GLU A 221 -5.44 -22.42 -1.81
N ARG A 222 -6.52 -21.62 -1.94
CA ARG A 222 -7.36 -21.64 -3.15
C ARG A 222 -6.61 -21.22 -4.41
N MET A 223 -5.65 -20.31 -4.29
CA MET A 223 -4.85 -19.76 -5.40
C MET A 223 -3.53 -20.51 -5.63
N CYS A 224 -3.31 -21.64 -4.96
CA CYS A 224 -2.07 -22.42 -4.99
C CYS A 224 -0.83 -21.58 -4.66
N MET A 225 -0.91 -20.77 -3.61
CA MET A 225 0.18 -19.90 -3.13
C MET A 225 0.57 -20.29 -1.70
N PRO A 226 1.86 -20.23 -1.32
CA PRO A 226 2.25 -20.20 0.08
C PRO A 226 1.81 -18.87 0.70
N ALA A 227 1.45 -18.89 1.98
CA ALA A 227 1.10 -17.69 2.74
C ALA A 227 2.02 -17.53 3.96
N PRO A 228 2.30 -16.29 4.39
CA PRO A 228 3.01 -16.07 5.64
C PRO A 228 2.25 -16.72 6.81
N PRO A 229 2.96 -17.26 7.82
CA PRO A 229 2.36 -17.64 9.09
C PRO A 229 1.58 -16.47 9.71
N VAL A 230 0.54 -16.76 10.50
CA VAL A 230 -0.33 -15.74 11.11
C VAL A 230 0.49 -14.75 11.94
N GLU A 231 1.45 -15.26 12.69
CA GLU A 231 2.34 -14.47 13.55
C GLU A 231 3.20 -13.53 12.73
N GLN A 232 3.77 -14.02 11.62
CA GLN A 232 4.60 -13.21 10.73
C GLN A 232 3.78 -12.12 10.03
N PHE A 233 2.57 -12.45 9.56
CA PHE A 233 1.66 -11.48 8.98
C PHE A 233 1.33 -10.36 9.98
N VAL A 234 0.93 -10.73 11.20
CA VAL A 234 0.55 -9.78 12.25
C VAL A 234 1.74 -8.93 12.66
N ASP A 235 2.93 -9.51 12.81
CA ASP A 235 4.15 -8.76 13.11
C ASP A 235 4.51 -7.75 12.01
N ALA A 236 4.44 -8.17 10.74
CA ALA A 236 4.65 -7.27 9.59
C ALA A 236 3.65 -6.10 9.57
N VAL A 237 2.38 -6.34 9.91
CA VAL A 237 1.36 -5.30 10.08
C VAL A 237 1.78 -4.32 11.18
N LYS A 238 2.18 -4.83 12.37
CA LYS A 238 2.62 -4.00 13.49
C LYS A 238 3.82 -3.13 13.11
N GLN A 239 4.83 -3.72 12.49
CA GLN A 239 6.02 -3.01 12.01
C GLN A 239 5.64 -1.90 11.01
N THR A 240 4.75 -2.21 10.06
CA THR A 240 4.30 -1.22 9.05
C THR A 240 3.60 -0.03 9.70
N VAL A 241 2.73 -0.28 10.70
CA VAL A 241 2.04 0.81 11.41
C VAL A 241 3.01 1.63 12.24
N LEU A 242 3.93 1.00 12.98
CA LEU A 242 4.91 1.69 13.82
C LEU A 242 5.89 2.53 12.98
N ALA A 243 6.38 2.00 11.87
CA ALA A 243 7.24 2.74 10.94
C ALA A 243 6.54 3.95 10.31
N ASN A 244 5.21 3.91 10.21
CA ASN A 244 4.38 5.00 9.68
C ASN A 244 3.54 5.68 10.77
N LYS A 245 3.97 5.66 12.05
CA LYS A 245 3.18 6.15 13.20
C LYS A 245 2.68 7.58 13.02
N ARG A 246 3.46 8.46 12.39
CA ARG A 246 3.09 9.87 12.13
C ARG A 246 1.97 10.05 11.10
N TRP A 247 1.70 9.01 10.30
CA TRP A 247 0.63 8.98 9.31
C TRP A 247 -0.68 8.41 9.86
N VAL A 248 -0.69 7.88 11.09
CA VAL A 248 -1.93 7.48 11.74
C VAL A 248 -2.70 8.74 12.15
N PRO A 249 -3.91 8.98 11.59
CA PRO A 249 -4.65 10.20 11.85
C PRO A 249 -4.86 10.46 13.35
N PRO A 250 -4.98 11.74 13.76
CA PRO A 250 -5.45 12.08 15.09
C PRO A 250 -6.80 11.42 15.42
N THR A 251 -7.07 11.21 16.70
CA THR A 251 -8.33 10.60 17.15
C THR A 251 -9.54 11.34 16.57
N GLY A 252 -10.47 10.60 15.98
CA GLY A 252 -11.68 11.15 15.37
C GLY A 252 -11.48 11.77 13.98
N LYS A 253 -10.26 11.76 13.42
CA LYS A 253 -9.96 12.33 12.09
C LYS A 253 -9.74 11.31 10.98
N GLY A 254 -9.87 10.02 11.29
CA GLY A 254 -9.74 8.94 10.32
C GLY A 254 -9.02 7.72 10.89
N SER A 255 -8.43 6.94 10.00
CA SER A 255 -7.65 5.74 10.33
C SER A 255 -6.49 5.57 9.37
N LEU A 256 -5.47 4.80 9.77
CA LEU A 256 -4.46 4.33 8.83
C LEU A 256 -4.96 3.02 8.21
N TYR A 257 -5.27 3.05 6.91
CA TYR A 257 -5.62 1.85 6.16
C TYR A 257 -4.35 1.09 5.78
N ILE A 258 -4.34 -0.21 6.04
CA ILE A 258 -3.20 -1.09 5.83
C ILE A 258 -3.58 -2.07 4.72
N ARG A 259 -2.70 -2.21 3.72
CA ARG A 259 -2.90 -3.06 2.53
C ARG A 259 -1.80 -4.11 2.42
N PRO A 260 -1.99 -5.28 3.03
CA PRO A 260 -1.18 -6.46 2.73
C PRO A 260 -1.53 -7.00 1.35
N LEU A 261 -0.52 -7.34 0.54
CA LEU A 261 -0.63 -8.00 -0.74
C LEU A 261 0.21 -9.28 -0.71
N LEU A 262 -0.30 -10.35 -1.31
CA LEU A 262 0.44 -11.57 -1.60
C LEU A 262 0.42 -11.81 -3.11
N VAL A 263 1.60 -11.88 -3.70
CA VAL A 263 1.78 -11.74 -5.15
C VAL A 263 2.59 -12.91 -5.70
N GLY A 264 2.09 -13.60 -6.71
CA GLY A 264 2.88 -14.55 -7.52
C GLY A 264 3.90 -13.79 -8.38
N SER A 265 5.06 -13.51 -7.81
CA SER A 265 6.10 -12.63 -8.38
C SER A 265 7.10 -13.37 -9.27
N GLY A 266 7.23 -14.68 -9.13
CA GLY A 266 8.14 -15.49 -9.94
C GLY A 266 7.72 -15.56 -11.42
N ALA A 267 8.71 -15.60 -12.31
CA ALA A 267 8.49 -15.67 -13.75
C ALA A 267 7.97 -17.05 -14.18
N VAL A 268 6.83 -17.09 -14.87
CA VAL A 268 6.21 -18.31 -15.39
C VAL A 268 5.34 -17.99 -16.61
N LEU A 269 5.63 -18.64 -17.76
CA LEU A 269 4.81 -18.51 -18.98
C LEU A 269 3.83 -19.67 -19.17
N GLY A 270 4.07 -20.80 -18.52
CA GLY A 270 3.11 -21.89 -18.47
C GLY A 270 2.00 -21.57 -17.47
N LEU A 271 0.81 -22.14 -17.67
CA LEU A 271 -0.25 -22.05 -16.67
C LEU A 271 0.09 -22.98 -15.48
N ALA A 272 0.80 -22.43 -14.50
CA ALA A 272 1.22 -23.11 -13.28
C ALA A 272 1.36 -22.09 -12.13
N PRO A 273 1.35 -22.53 -10.85
CA PRO A 273 1.69 -21.67 -9.74
C PRO A 273 3.05 -21.00 -9.93
N ALA A 274 3.18 -19.74 -9.53
CA ALA A 274 4.46 -19.03 -9.60
C ALA A 274 5.55 -19.75 -8.77
N PRO A 275 6.82 -19.72 -9.21
CA PRO A 275 7.92 -20.33 -8.47
C PRO A 275 8.39 -19.48 -7.27
N GLU A 276 8.00 -18.21 -7.22
CA GLU A 276 8.36 -17.28 -6.15
C GLU A 276 7.18 -16.36 -5.83
N TYR A 277 7.10 -15.93 -4.58
CA TYR A 277 6.03 -15.07 -4.11
C TYR A 277 6.58 -13.88 -3.33
N THR A 278 5.89 -12.76 -3.39
CA THR A 278 6.20 -11.56 -2.61
C THR A 278 5.02 -11.24 -1.71
N PHE A 279 5.27 -11.16 -0.40
CA PHE A 279 4.32 -10.58 0.55
C PHE A 279 4.79 -9.17 0.90
N LEU A 280 3.92 -8.19 0.75
CA LEU A 280 4.24 -6.80 1.03
C LEU A 280 3.08 -6.09 1.70
N ILE A 281 3.38 -5.05 2.48
CA ILE A 281 2.36 -4.26 3.17
C ILE A 281 2.71 -2.79 3.00
N PHE A 282 1.77 -2.02 2.45
CA PHE A 282 1.82 -0.56 2.51
C PHE A 282 0.63 -0.01 3.29
N ALA A 283 0.69 1.27 3.64
CA ALA A 283 -0.38 1.94 4.37
C ALA A 283 -0.71 3.30 3.74
N SER A 284 -1.89 3.84 4.09
CA SER A 284 -2.32 5.18 3.71
C SER A 284 -3.29 5.72 4.76
N PRO A 285 -3.17 6.98 5.22
CA PRO A 285 -4.24 7.62 5.98
C PRO A 285 -5.50 7.70 5.13
N VAL A 286 -6.65 7.40 5.73
CA VAL A 286 -7.95 7.49 5.09
C VAL A 286 -9.00 8.05 6.04
N GLY A 287 -9.96 8.78 5.47
CA GLY A 287 -11.20 9.14 6.14
C GLY A 287 -12.34 8.21 5.71
N ASN A 288 -13.50 8.79 5.42
CA ASN A 288 -14.67 8.03 4.98
C ASN A 288 -14.50 7.50 3.55
N TYR A 289 -15.03 6.30 3.30
CA TYR A 289 -14.99 5.68 1.97
C TYR A 289 -15.90 6.39 0.96
N PHE A 290 -17.16 6.64 1.36
CA PHE A 290 -18.08 7.49 0.63
C PHE A 290 -17.88 8.94 1.08
N LYS A 291 -17.89 9.89 0.13
CA LYS A 291 -17.65 11.31 0.43
C LYS A 291 -18.71 11.88 1.37
N GLU A 292 -19.90 11.29 1.33
CA GLU A 292 -21.08 11.66 2.09
C GLU A 292 -21.04 11.10 3.53
N GLY A 293 -19.99 10.37 3.91
CA GLY A 293 -19.78 9.85 5.27
C GLY A 293 -20.79 8.78 5.64
N LEU A 294 -21.60 9.05 6.67
CA LEU A 294 -22.72 8.19 7.09
C LEU A 294 -23.98 8.38 6.24
N ALA A 295 -23.96 9.26 5.24
CA ALA A 295 -25.11 9.42 4.39
C ALA A 295 -25.44 8.10 3.67
N PRO A 296 -26.73 7.80 3.49
CA PRO A 296 -27.14 6.56 2.89
C PRO A 296 -26.71 6.46 1.42
N ILE A 297 -26.24 5.29 1.02
CA ILE A 297 -25.88 5.01 -0.37
C ILE A 297 -27.09 4.54 -1.17
N ASN A 298 -27.05 4.75 -2.49
CA ASN A 298 -28.09 4.30 -3.40
C ASN A 298 -27.54 3.23 -4.32
N LEU A 299 -28.16 2.06 -4.35
CA LEU A 299 -27.65 0.89 -5.07
C LEU A 299 -28.52 0.56 -6.28
N ILE A 300 -27.91 -0.02 -7.31
CA ILE A 300 -28.63 -0.71 -8.38
C ILE A 300 -28.42 -2.21 -8.25
N VAL A 301 -29.49 -2.98 -8.38
CA VAL A 301 -29.43 -4.44 -8.43
C VAL A 301 -29.08 -4.87 -9.84
N GLU A 302 -28.04 -5.69 -9.96
CA GLU A 302 -27.50 -6.16 -11.23
C GLU A 302 -27.86 -7.63 -11.47
N ASP A 303 -28.51 -7.90 -12.60
CA ASP A 303 -29.02 -9.22 -13.00
C ASP A 303 -28.38 -9.78 -14.29
N LYS A 304 -27.50 -9.00 -14.94
CA LYS A 304 -26.76 -9.40 -16.14
C LYS A 304 -25.30 -9.70 -15.87
N PHE A 305 -24.65 -8.90 -15.02
CA PHE A 305 -23.29 -9.15 -14.57
C PHE A 305 -23.30 -9.92 -13.24
N HIS A 306 -22.46 -10.93 -13.14
CA HIS A 306 -22.31 -11.71 -11.90
C HIS A 306 -20.93 -11.47 -11.31
N ARG A 307 -20.86 -11.27 -9.99
CA ARG A 307 -19.60 -11.08 -9.27
C ARG A 307 -18.79 -12.37 -9.20
N ALA A 308 -19.47 -13.46 -8.89
CA ALA A 308 -18.88 -14.77 -8.71
C ALA A 308 -19.86 -15.87 -9.16
N THR A 309 -19.36 -17.08 -9.33
CA THR A 309 -20.15 -18.27 -9.65
C THR A 309 -19.83 -19.40 -8.66
N PRO A 310 -20.76 -20.33 -8.40
CA PRO A 310 -20.48 -21.51 -7.59
C PRO A 310 -19.25 -22.28 -8.11
N GLY A 311 -18.36 -22.67 -7.19
CA GLY A 311 -17.08 -23.30 -7.52
C GLY A 311 -15.97 -22.33 -7.98
N GLY A 312 -16.29 -21.05 -8.18
CA GLY A 312 -15.33 -20.01 -8.51
C GLY A 312 -14.48 -19.55 -7.32
N THR A 313 -14.10 -18.28 -7.33
CA THR A 313 -13.23 -17.65 -6.32
C THR A 313 -13.93 -16.62 -5.45
N GLY A 314 -15.27 -16.49 -5.52
CA GLY A 314 -16.02 -15.42 -4.82
C GLY A 314 -15.73 -15.31 -3.32
N GLY A 315 -15.63 -16.44 -2.63
CA GLY A 315 -15.26 -16.54 -1.21
C GLY A 315 -13.81 -16.20 -0.88
N VAL A 316 -12.98 -15.83 -1.87
CA VAL A 316 -11.56 -15.48 -1.71
C VAL A 316 -11.32 -14.03 -2.08
N LYS A 317 -10.45 -13.34 -1.33
CA LYS A 317 -10.09 -11.94 -1.58
C LYS A 317 -9.00 -11.79 -2.65
N THR A 318 -9.24 -12.43 -3.80
CA THR A 318 -8.34 -12.40 -4.97
C THR A 318 -8.59 -11.18 -5.84
N ILE A 319 -7.53 -10.67 -6.48
CA ILE A 319 -7.60 -9.51 -7.38
C ILE A 319 -8.55 -9.75 -8.57
N GLY A 320 -8.68 -11.00 -9.03
CA GLY A 320 -9.54 -11.35 -10.17
C GLY A 320 -11.02 -11.03 -9.94
N ASN A 321 -11.51 -11.22 -8.71
CA ASN A 321 -12.91 -10.92 -8.35
C ASN A 321 -13.25 -9.42 -8.40
N TYR A 322 -12.24 -8.56 -8.31
CA TYR A 322 -12.44 -7.11 -8.33
C TYR A 322 -12.36 -6.56 -9.75
N ALA A 323 -11.57 -7.17 -10.63
CA ALA A 323 -11.49 -6.78 -12.04
C ALA A 323 -12.81 -7.06 -12.78
N SER A 324 -13.46 -8.19 -12.51
CA SER A 324 -14.69 -8.61 -13.20
C SER A 324 -15.88 -7.68 -12.99
N VAL A 325 -15.93 -6.96 -11.87
CA VAL A 325 -17.07 -6.10 -11.49
C VAL A 325 -16.94 -4.65 -11.97
N LEU A 326 -15.77 -4.23 -12.46
CA LEU A 326 -15.50 -2.82 -12.79
C LEU A 326 -16.43 -2.26 -13.86
N MET A 327 -16.83 -3.07 -14.85
CA MET A 327 -17.74 -2.62 -15.91
C MET A 327 -19.13 -2.30 -15.37
N ALA A 328 -19.69 -3.19 -14.54
CA ALA A 328 -20.99 -2.97 -13.89
C ALA A 328 -20.93 -1.76 -12.95
N GLN A 329 -19.86 -1.61 -12.17
CA GLN A 329 -19.65 -0.44 -11.31
C GLN A 329 -19.56 0.86 -12.11
N LYS A 330 -18.87 0.87 -13.25
CA LYS A 330 -18.78 2.04 -14.14
C LYS A 330 -20.17 2.46 -14.62
N ILE A 331 -20.95 1.52 -15.15
CA ILE A 331 -22.33 1.77 -15.63
C ILE A 331 -23.21 2.32 -14.49
N ALA A 332 -23.11 1.74 -13.29
CA ALA A 332 -23.88 2.19 -12.13
C ALA A 332 -23.54 3.63 -11.74
N LYS A 333 -22.25 3.97 -11.69
CA LYS A 333 -21.79 5.34 -11.38
C LYS A 333 -22.22 6.35 -12.44
N GLU A 334 -22.15 5.99 -13.72
CA GLU A 334 -22.63 6.84 -14.83
C GLU A 334 -24.14 7.14 -14.73
N LYS A 335 -24.90 6.24 -14.11
CA LYS A 335 -26.33 6.41 -13.84
C LYS A 335 -26.63 7.06 -12.48
N GLY A 336 -25.61 7.48 -11.73
CA GLY A 336 -25.76 8.16 -10.43
C GLY A 336 -25.99 7.25 -9.23
N TYR A 337 -25.75 5.93 -9.35
CA TYR A 337 -25.76 5.01 -8.22
C TYR A 337 -24.39 4.99 -7.53
N SER A 338 -24.39 4.75 -6.21
CA SER A 338 -23.18 4.66 -5.41
C SER A 338 -22.39 3.38 -5.69
N ASP A 339 -23.09 2.26 -5.84
CA ASP A 339 -22.50 0.94 -6.15
C ASP A 339 -23.55 -0.05 -6.69
N VAL A 340 -23.12 -1.29 -6.93
CA VAL A 340 -23.91 -2.39 -7.50
C VAL A 340 -24.15 -3.47 -6.44
N LEU A 341 -25.39 -3.92 -6.30
CA LEU A 341 -25.76 -5.13 -5.57
C LEU A 341 -25.90 -6.30 -6.55
N TYR A 342 -25.11 -7.36 -6.34
CA TYR A 342 -25.11 -8.55 -7.19
C TYR A 342 -26.10 -9.60 -6.68
N LEU A 343 -26.77 -10.24 -7.64
CA LEU A 343 -27.53 -11.46 -7.42
C LEU A 343 -26.70 -12.69 -7.77
N ASP A 344 -27.11 -13.82 -7.21
CA ASP A 344 -26.51 -15.12 -7.49
C ASP A 344 -26.54 -15.44 -8.99
N ALA A 345 -25.51 -16.13 -9.47
CA ALA A 345 -25.33 -16.38 -10.90
C ALA A 345 -26.28 -17.46 -11.47
N VAL A 346 -26.99 -18.21 -10.64
CA VAL A 346 -27.76 -19.39 -11.05
C VAL A 346 -29.23 -19.03 -11.18
N GLU A 347 -29.85 -18.63 -10.08
CA GLU A 347 -31.28 -18.31 -9.96
C GLU A 347 -31.55 -16.82 -10.22
N LYS A 348 -30.52 -15.97 -10.14
CA LYS A 348 -30.63 -14.51 -10.32
C LYS A 348 -31.70 -13.91 -9.43
N LYS A 349 -31.80 -14.43 -8.21
CA LYS A 349 -32.85 -14.11 -7.25
C LYS A 349 -32.30 -13.80 -5.88
N TYR A 350 -31.24 -14.48 -5.47
CA TYR A 350 -30.68 -14.37 -4.14
C TYR A 350 -29.58 -13.32 -4.09
N LEU A 351 -29.57 -12.51 -3.04
CA LEU A 351 -28.56 -11.48 -2.83
C LEU A 351 -27.21 -12.13 -2.54
N GLU A 352 -26.12 -11.58 -3.09
CA GLU A 352 -24.76 -11.94 -2.71
C GLU A 352 -24.04 -10.80 -1.98
N GLU A 353 -23.51 -9.82 -2.73
CA GLU A 353 -22.67 -8.75 -2.20
C GLU A 353 -22.87 -7.45 -2.95
N VAL A 354 -22.49 -6.35 -2.31
CA VAL A 354 -22.38 -5.03 -2.93
C VAL A 354 -20.91 -4.79 -3.27
N SER A 355 -20.48 -5.08 -4.49
CA SER A 355 -19.10 -5.04 -5.05
C SER A 355 -17.92 -5.40 -4.12
N SER A 356 -17.70 -4.64 -3.05
CA SER A 356 -16.63 -4.78 -2.06
C SER A 356 -17.11 -4.94 -0.61
N CYS A 357 -18.41 -5.06 -0.36
CA CYS A 357 -19.06 -5.11 0.95
C CYS A 357 -20.13 -6.22 1.02
N ASN A 358 -20.30 -6.80 2.21
CA ASN A 358 -21.43 -7.69 2.48
C ASN A 358 -22.71 -6.87 2.75
N ILE A 359 -23.88 -7.48 2.54
CA ILE A 359 -25.19 -6.84 2.73
C ILE A 359 -25.97 -7.49 3.88
N PHE A 360 -26.76 -6.67 4.57
CA PHE A 360 -27.72 -7.06 5.59
C PHE A 360 -29.08 -6.41 5.30
N VAL A 361 -30.14 -7.17 5.59
CA VAL A 361 -31.54 -6.79 5.39
C VAL A 361 -32.26 -6.92 6.72
N VAL A 362 -33.02 -5.91 7.12
CA VAL A 362 -33.77 -5.89 8.38
C VAL A 362 -35.26 -5.88 8.08
N LYS A 363 -36.01 -6.77 8.73
CA LYS A 363 -37.48 -6.80 8.72
C LYS A 363 -38.00 -7.08 10.12
N GLY A 364 -38.72 -6.13 10.71
CA GLY A 364 -39.12 -6.16 12.11
C GLY A 364 -37.92 -6.31 13.04
N ASN A 365 -37.86 -7.43 13.77
CA ASN A 365 -36.77 -7.73 14.70
C ASN A 365 -35.74 -8.73 14.14
N VAL A 366 -35.78 -9.00 12.83
CA VAL A 366 -34.90 -9.98 12.17
C VAL A 366 -33.87 -9.26 11.31
N ILE A 367 -32.59 -9.59 11.51
CA ILE A 367 -31.47 -9.16 10.67
C ILE A 367 -31.04 -10.35 9.82
N SER A 368 -31.22 -10.30 8.51
CA SER A 368 -30.82 -11.36 7.58
C SER A 368 -29.58 -10.95 6.79
N THR A 369 -28.66 -11.88 6.54
CA THR A 369 -27.53 -11.70 5.62
C THR A 369 -27.31 -12.96 4.79
N PRO A 370 -26.89 -12.84 3.51
CA PRO A 370 -26.54 -13.98 2.70
C PRO A 370 -25.54 -14.92 3.39
N ALA A 371 -25.87 -16.21 3.43
CA ALA A 371 -24.99 -17.25 3.97
C ALA A 371 -23.74 -17.43 3.11
N ILE A 372 -22.58 -17.65 3.74
CA ILE A 372 -21.30 -17.83 3.04
C ILE A 372 -21.24 -19.24 2.43
N LYS A 373 -21.72 -19.37 1.18
CA LYS A 373 -21.71 -20.63 0.40
C LYS A 373 -20.76 -20.57 -0.80
N GLY A 374 -19.56 -20.04 -0.59
CA GLY A 374 -18.45 -20.06 -1.56
C GLY A 374 -18.39 -18.92 -2.58
N THR A 375 -19.51 -18.24 -2.87
CA THR A 375 -19.52 -17.06 -3.77
C THR A 375 -19.42 -15.72 -3.02
N ILE A 376 -19.76 -15.71 -1.74
CA ILE A 376 -19.71 -14.54 -0.86
C ILE A 376 -18.40 -14.55 -0.06
N LEU A 377 -17.71 -13.42 -0.04
CA LEU A 377 -16.50 -13.22 0.74
C LEU A 377 -16.84 -13.21 2.25
N PRO A 378 -16.17 -14.03 3.08
CA PRO A 378 -16.31 -13.99 4.53
C PRO A 378 -15.72 -12.67 5.07
N GLY A 379 -16.56 -11.64 5.15
CA GLY A 379 -16.17 -10.34 5.67
C GLY A 379 -15.92 -10.39 7.18
N ILE A 380 -14.76 -9.87 7.61
CA ILE A 380 -14.43 -9.72 9.03
C ILE A 380 -15.38 -8.72 9.70
N THR A 381 -15.76 -7.66 9.00
CA THR A 381 -16.77 -6.69 9.47
C THR A 381 -18.15 -7.34 9.56
N ARG A 382 -18.56 -8.15 8.57
CA ARG A 382 -19.80 -8.95 8.62
C ARG A 382 -19.83 -9.84 9.86
N LYS A 383 -18.78 -10.63 10.08
CA LYS A 383 -18.63 -11.48 11.28
C LYS A 383 -18.75 -10.67 12.57
N SER A 384 -18.02 -9.56 12.64
CA SER A 384 -18.02 -8.68 13.83
C SER A 384 -19.38 -8.05 14.10
N ILE A 385 -20.15 -7.72 13.06
CA ILE A 385 -21.50 -7.17 13.20
C ILE A 385 -22.48 -8.21 13.73
N ILE A 386 -22.37 -9.46 13.27
CA ILE A 386 -23.14 -10.59 13.82
C ILE A 386 -22.80 -10.74 15.31
N ASP A 387 -21.52 -10.85 15.65
CA ASP A 387 -21.05 -10.99 17.03
C ASP A 387 -21.54 -9.82 17.95
N VAL A 388 -21.52 -8.58 17.44
CA VAL A 388 -22.03 -7.40 18.15
C VAL A 388 -23.55 -7.40 18.29
N ALA A 389 -24.29 -7.89 17.30
CA ALA A 389 -25.74 -8.05 17.42
C ALA A 389 -26.07 -9.09 18.50
N LEU A 390 -25.33 -10.21 18.55
CA LEU A 390 -25.51 -11.23 19.58
C LEU A 390 -25.23 -10.72 21.00
N SER A 391 -24.19 -9.91 21.18
CA SER A 391 -23.89 -9.30 22.48
C SER A 391 -24.95 -8.31 22.95
N LYS A 392 -25.80 -7.81 22.04
CA LYS A 392 -26.96 -6.96 22.34
C LYS A 392 -28.26 -7.74 22.56
N GLY A 393 -28.19 -9.07 22.63
CA GLY A 393 -29.34 -9.93 22.92
C GLY A 393 -30.08 -10.45 21.70
N PHE A 394 -29.55 -10.26 20.48
CA PHE A 394 -30.06 -10.99 19.32
C PHE A 394 -29.65 -12.47 19.42
N GLN A 395 -30.46 -13.37 18.87
CA GLN A 395 -30.13 -14.80 18.75
C GLN A 395 -29.69 -15.16 17.33
N LEU A 396 -28.66 -16.00 17.19
CA LEU A 396 -28.21 -16.48 15.88
C LEU A 396 -29.04 -17.67 15.43
N THR A 397 -29.57 -17.61 14.21
CA THR A 397 -30.19 -18.75 13.53
C THR A 397 -29.42 -19.04 12.25
N ILE A 398 -28.79 -20.21 12.19
CA ILE A 398 -28.15 -20.71 10.97
C ILE A 398 -29.13 -21.69 10.33
N ALA A 399 -29.81 -21.27 9.27
CA ALA A 399 -30.76 -22.13 8.58
C ALA A 399 -30.01 -23.18 7.75
N LEU A 400 -29.80 -24.37 8.32
CA LEU A 400 -29.29 -25.53 7.59
C LEU A 400 -30.42 -26.31 6.89
N CYS A 401 -31.66 -26.25 7.40
CA CYS A 401 -32.88 -26.82 6.80
C CYS A 401 -34.11 -26.00 7.24
N ASP A 402 -35.12 -25.87 6.37
CA ASP A 402 -36.31 -25.01 6.56
C ASP A 402 -37.19 -25.37 7.77
N GLU A 403 -37.11 -26.60 8.29
CA GLU A 403 -38.01 -27.10 9.34
C GLU A 403 -37.74 -26.56 10.75
N TYR A 404 -36.52 -26.15 11.10
CA TYR A 404 -36.20 -25.69 12.46
C TYR A 404 -36.27 -24.16 12.67
N ALA A 405 -36.38 -23.38 11.59
CA ALA A 405 -36.43 -21.92 11.67
C ALA A 405 -37.75 -21.39 12.28
N PHE A 406 -38.81 -22.20 12.28
CA PHE A 406 -40.14 -21.77 12.73
C PHE A 406 -40.25 -21.66 14.26
N LEU A 407 -39.54 -22.51 15.02
CA LEU A 407 -39.69 -22.61 16.48
C LEU A 407 -39.01 -21.48 17.27
N LEU A 408 -38.11 -20.69 16.66
CA LEU A 408 -37.40 -19.59 17.33
C LEU A 408 -38.10 -18.21 17.18
N LYS A 409 -39.20 -18.13 16.41
CA LYS A 409 -39.89 -16.86 16.07
C LYS A 409 -40.72 -16.25 17.20
N ILE A 410 -40.64 -16.75 18.43
CA ILE A 410 -41.40 -16.22 19.56
C ILE A 410 -40.64 -15.01 20.16
N HIS A 411 -41.00 -13.81 19.69
CA HIS A 411 -40.80 -12.51 20.36
C HIS A 411 -39.35 -12.02 20.62
N LYS A 412 -38.32 -12.62 20.04
CA LYS A 412 -36.92 -12.19 20.26
C LYS A 412 -36.26 -11.75 18.96
N SER A 413 -35.38 -10.76 19.05
CA SER A 413 -34.60 -10.29 17.90
C SER A 413 -33.61 -11.36 17.44
N THR A 414 -33.46 -11.55 16.13
CA THR A 414 -32.65 -12.62 15.55
C THR A 414 -31.69 -12.12 14.48
N VAL A 415 -30.57 -12.82 14.31
CA VAL A 415 -29.67 -12.70 13.17
C VAL A 415 -29.71 -14.00 12.39
N GLU A 416 -29.99 -13.94 11.08
CA GLU A 416 -30.14 -15.09 10.20
C GLU A 416 -29.08 -15.10 9.11
N GLU A 417 -28.32 -16.19 9.02
CA GLU A 417 -27.43 -16.47 7.89
C GLU A 417 -28.11 -17.47 6.95
N ARG A 418 -28.66 -16.98 5.84
CA ARG A 418 -29.44 -17.79 4.90
C ARG A 418 -29.44 -17.21 3.49
N LEU A 419 -30.13 -17.85 2.56
CA LEU A 419 -30.46 -17.22 1.29
C LEU A 419 -31.47 -16.08 1.55
N VAL A 420 -31.20 -14.91 0.99
CA VAL A 420 -32.07 -13.73 1.06
C VAL A 420 -32.45 -13.38 -0.37
N SER A 421 -33.74 -13.32 -0.67
CA SER A 421 -34.21 -13.02 -2.03
C SER A 421 -34.32 -11.52 -2.29
N VAL A 422 -34.32 -11.14 -3.57
CA VAL A 422 -34.61 -9.76 -3.99
C VAL A 422 -36.01 -9.30 -3.55
N ASP A 423 -36.99 -10.21 -3.43
CA ASP A 423 -38.33 -9.86 -2.94
C ASP A 423 -38.29 -9.41 -1.47
N GLU A 424 -37.52 -10.12 -0.64
CA GLU A 424 -37.30 -9.72 0.77
C GLU A 424 -36.53 -8.41 0.88
N LEU A 425 -35.59 -8.15 -0.04
CA LEU A 425 -34.91 -6.86 -0.12
C LEU A 425 -35.90 -5.72 -0.41
N LEU A 426 -36.83 -5.93 -1.34
CA LEU A 426 -37.83 -4.93 -1.74
C LEU A 426 -38.86 -4.64 -0.64
N ASP A 427 -39.10 -5.60 0.27
CA ASP A 427 -40.00 -5.46 1.43
C ASP A 427 -39.25 -5.12 2.73
N ALA A 428 -37.95 -4.85 2.70
CA ALA A 428 -37.17 -4.58 3.91
C ALA A 428 -37.52 -3.25 4.58
N ASP A 429 -37.39 -3.19 5.91
CA ASP A 429 -37.53 -1.94 6.67
C ASP A 429 -36.23 -1.12 6.63
N GLU A 430 -35.08 -1.80 6.70
CA GLU A 430 -33.75 -1.20 6.67
C GLU A 430 -32.75 -2.12 5.94
N VAL A 431 -31.81 -1.52 5.21
CA VAL A 431 -30.72 -2.24 4.53
C VAL A 431 -29.41 -1.53 4.81
N PHE A 432 -28.35 -2.31 5.04
CA PHE A 432 -27.01 -1.75 5.23
C PHE A 432 -25.92 -2.69 4.71
N CYS A 433 -24.79 -2.10 4.33
CA CYS A 433 -23.60 -2.80 3.88
C CYS A 433 -22.52 -2.78 4.95
N THR A 434 -21.63 -3.77 4.95
CA THR A 434 -20.51 -3.86 5.88
C THR A 434 -19.21 -4.22 5.18
N GLY A 435 -18.10 -3.64 5.65
CA GLY A 435 -16.76 -3.90 5.13
C GLY A 435 -15.73 -2.99 5.79
N THR A 436 -14.44 -3.33 5.75
CA THR A 436 -13.40 -2.56 6.47
C THR A 436 -13.40 -1.08 6.12
N ALA A 437 -13.58 -0.75 4.83
CA ALA A 437 -13.51 0.64 4.36
C ALA A 437 -14.70 1.47 4.88
N VAL A 438 -15.91 0.92 4.80
CA VAL A 438 -17.18 1.61 5.13
C VAL A 438 -17.64 1.41 6.57
N VAL A 439 -17.09 0.41 7.27
CA VAL A 439 -17.58 -0.12 8.55
C VAL A 439 -19.02 -0.63 8.44
N VAL A 440 -20.00 0.27 8.58
CA VAL A 440 -21.41 0.03 8.29
C VAL A 440 -21.90 1.21 7.45
N SER A 441 -22.43 0.93 6.27
CA SER A 441 -22.98 1.93 5.35
C SER A 441 -24.48 1.71 5.19
N PRO A 442 -25.33 2.65 5.65
CA PRO A 442 -26.77 2.58 5.41
C PRO A 442 -27.07 2.62 3.90
N VAL A 443 -28.08 1.89 3.45
CA VAL A 443 -28.60 1.94 2.09
C VAL A 443 -29.92 2.72 2.12
N GLY A 444 -29.96 3.86 1.44
CA GLY A 444 -31.14 4.74 1.40
C GLY A 444 -32.13 4.31 0.33
N SER A 445 -31.64 3.80 -0.80
CA SER A 445 -32.49 3.25 -1.84
C SER A 445 -31.81 2.14 -2.63
N ILE A 446 -32.64 1.30 -3.21
CA ILE A 446 -32.26 0.31 -4.21
C ILE A 446 -33.10 0.50 -5.46
N THR A 447 -32.53 0.23 -6.63
CA THR A 447 -33.28 0.16 -7.88
C THR A 447 -33.13 -1.22 -8.49
N TYR A 448 -34.24 -1.90 -8.74
CA TYR A 448 -34.29 -3.20 -9.39
C TYR A 448 -35.30 -3.17 -10.53
N GLN A 449 -34.86 -3.55 -11.74
CA GLN A 449 -35.70 -3.59 -12.95
C GLN A 449 -36.51 -2.29 -13.19
N GLY A 450 -35.87 -1.14 -12.94
CA GLY A 450 -36.49 0.19 -13.12
C GLY A 450 -37.39 0.64 -11.96
N LYS A 451 -37.68 -0.23 -10.97
CA LYS A 451 -38.41 0.12 -9.76
C LYS A 451 -37.43 0.53 -8.66
N ARG A 452 -37.57 1.76 -8.18
CA ARG A 452 -36.82 2.27 -7.02
C ARG A 452 -37.63 2.07 -5.75
N ILE A 453 -37.00 1.50 -4.73
CA ILE A 453 -37.51 1.42 -3.36
C ILE A 453 -36.61 2.26 -2.47
N GLU A 454 -37.22 3.06 -1.60
CA GLU A 454 -36.51 3.86 -0.60
C GLU A 454 -36.80 3.30 0.78
N TYR A 455 -35.76 3.19 1.60
CA TYR A 455 -35.87 2.67 2.96
C TYR A 455 -36.07 3.82 3.96
N ALA A 456 -37.04 3.66 4.86
CA ALA A 456 -37.45 4.70 5.79
C ALA A 456 -36.51 4.76 7.01
N GLY A 457 -35.63 5.77 7.04
CA GLY A 457 -34.84 6.13 8.22
C GLY A 457 -35.01 7.60 8.58
N LYS A 458 -34.90 7.97 9.87
CA LYS A 458 -34.76 9.40 10.23
C LYS A 458 -33.47 9.90 9.57
N GLN A 459 -33.58 10.85 8.63
CA GLN A 459 -32.46 11.32 7.79
C GLN A 459 -31.86 10.21 6.89
N GLY A 460 -32.62 9.15 6.60
CA GLY A 460 -32.23 8.04 5.73
C GLY A 460 -31.32 6.97 6.36
N VAL A 461 -30.94 7.10 7.64
CA VAL A 461 -30.20 6.08 8.39
C VAL A 461 -31.15 5.33 9.31
N GLY A 462 -31.19 4.00 9.22
CA GLY A 462 -32.05 3.20 10.07
C GLY A 462 -31.46 2.96 11.47
N ALA A 463 -32.32 2.51 12.39
CA ALA A 463 -31.99 2.42 13.81
C ALA A 463 -30.98 1.30 14.09
N VAL A 464 -31.10 0.18 13.37
CA VAL A 464 -30.25 -1.00 13.59
C VAL A 464 -28.84 -0.74 13.08
N SER A 465 -28.68 -0.24 11.85
CA SER A 465 -27.37 0.08 11.28
C SER A 465 -26.63 1.12 12.12
N ARG A 466 -27.32 2.16 12.63
CA ARG A 466 -26.72 3.17 13.50
C ARG A 466 -26.23 2.59 14.82
N GLN A 467 -27.03 1.72 15.45
CA GLN A 467 -26.67 1.08 16.71
C GLN A 467 -25.44 0.17 16.54
N LEU A 468 -25.42 -0.62 15.46
CA LEU A 468 -24.33 -1.53 15.15
C LEU A 468 -23.05 -0.77 14.76
N TYR A 469 -23.18 0.29 13.94
CA TYR A 469 -22.08 1.19 13.60
C TYR A 469 -21.42 1.78 14.84
N THR A 470 -22.22 2.38 15.72
CA THR A 470 -21.72 3.03 16.95
C THR A 470 -20.99 2.01 17.81
N SER A 471 -21.56 0.82 17.97
CA SER A 471 -20.98 -0.22 18.83
C SER A 471 -19.64 -0.74 18.30
N LEU A 472 -19.56 -1.02 16.99
CA LEU A 472 -18.33 -1.51 16.38
C LEU A 472 -17.24 -0.43 16.33
N THR A 473 -17.59 0.81 16.00
CA THR A 473 -16.61 1.91 15.90
C THR A 473 -16.07 2.31 17.27
N SER A 474 -16.90 2.30 18.31
CA SER A 474 -16.44 2.55 19.68
C SER A 474 -15.45 1.48 20.16
N LEU A 475 -15.63 0.21 19.79
CA LEU A 475 -14.64 -0.86 20.01
C LEU A 475 -13.34 -0.59 19.23
N GLN A 476 -13.45 -0.31 17.93
CA GLN A 476 -12.31 -0.06 17.04
C GLN A 476 -11.44 1.11 17.49
N MET A 477 -12.06 2.16 18.02
CA MET A 477 -11.40 3.38 18.50
C MET A 477 -10.99 3.29 19.99
N GLY A 478 -11.24 2.17 20.67
CA GLY A 478 -10.89 1.98 22.08
C GLY A 478 -11.64 2.91 23.03
N GLN A 479 -12.87 3.31 22.67
CA GLN A 479 -13.76 4.14 23.51
C GLN A 479 -14.51 3.30 24.56
N VAL A 480 -14.61 1.99 24.32
CA VAL A 480 -15.19 1.02 25.23
C VAL A 480 -14.20 -0.13 25.41
N GLU A 481 -14.33 -0.88 26.51
CA GLU A 481 -13.57 -2.11 26.70
C GLU A 481 -13.91 -3.11 25.60
N ASP A 482 -12.91 -3.94 25.27
CA ASP A 482 -13.03 -5.00 24.28
C ASP A 482 -13.14 -6.37 24.97
N PRO A 483 -14.37 -6.80 25.33
CA PRO A 483 -14.57 -8.09 26.02
C PRO A 483 -14.28 -9.30 25.11
N MET A 484 -14.09 -9.09 23.81
CA MET A 484 -13.92 -10.15 22.82
C MET A 484 -12.46 -10.34 22.41
N GLY A 485 -11.54 -9.50 22.91
CA GLY A 485 -10.10 -9.59 22.61
C GLY A 485 -9.78 -9.38 21.12
N TRP A 486 -10.55 -8.54 20.44
CA TRP A 486 -10.41 -8.25 19.00
C TRP A 486 -9.33 -7.22 18.67
N THR A 487 -9.02 -6.34 19.60
CA THR A 487 -8.09 -5.23 19.43
C THR A 487 -6.69 -5.62 19.88
N VAL A 488 -5.71 -5.20 19.09
CA VAL A 488 -4.28 -5.39 19.42
C VAL A 488 -3.65 -4.02 19.58
N GLN A 489 -3.24 -3.71 20.80
CA GLN A 489 -2.59 -2.44 21.11
C GLN A 489 -1.12 -2.44 20.68
N LEU A 490 -0.70 -1.32 20.08
CA LEU A 490 0.68 -0.98 19.75
C LEU A 490 1.10 0.19 20.64
N ASN A 491 2.24 0.03 21.29
CA ASN A 491 2.85 1.05 22.16
C ASN A 491 3.86 1.88 21.36
#